data_AF-A0A931VRW6-F1
#
_entry.id   AF-A0A931VRW6-F1
#
_cell.length_a   1.000
_cell.length_b   1.000
_cell.length_c   1.000
_cell.angle_alpha   90.00
_cell.angle_beta   90.00
_cell.angle_gamma   90.00
#
_symmetry.space_group_name_H-M   'P 1'
#
loop_
_entity.id
_entity.type
_entity.pdbx_description
1 polymer ?
#
loop_
_entity_poly.entity_id
_entity_poly.type
_entity_poly.pdbx_seq_one_letter_code
_entity_poly.pdbx_strand_id
1 'polypeptide(L)'
;MKKFVAVAGNIGVGKSTLVSMLCRQLEWEPFYEPVADNPYLADFYQNMDAWSFHSQVFFLTRRLRSHHELTLHPASVIQDRSVYEDAEIFAQNLFLQGHIQPRDYDTYRELYEIAVQFLPPQDLVIYLRASVP
;
A
#
# COMPACT_ATOMS: atom_id res chain seq x y z
N MET A 1 -0.33 25.40 -1.73
CA MET A 1 0.06 24.39 -0.73
C MET A 1 0.00 23.04 -1.42
N LYS A 2 1.09 22.28 -1.42
CA LYS A 2 1.13 20.92 -1.98
C LYS A 2 0.14 20.03 -1.22
N LYS A 3 -0.54 19.13 -1.93
CA LYS A 3 -1.49 18.17 -1.36
C LYS A 3 -1.11 16.74 -1.69
N PHE A 4 -1.29 15.87 -0.72
CA PHE A 4 -1.06 14.44 -0.83
C PHE A 4 -2.33 13.69 -0.47
N VAL A 5 -2.94 13.06 -1.47
CA VAL A 5 -4.19 12.30 -1.33
C VAL A 5 -3.92 10.83 -1.61
N ALA A 6 -4.44 9.94 -0.76
CA ALA A 6 -4.41 8.50 -0.99
C ALA A 6 -5.81 8.00 -1.36
N VAL A 7 -5.87 7.00 -2.25
CA VAL A 7 -7.09 6.28 -2.61
C VAL A 7 -6.98 4.85 -2.10
N ALA A 8 -7.89 4.47 -1.22
CA ALA A 8 -7.94 3.17 -0.54
C ALA A 8 -9.15 2.35 -0.99
N GLY A 9 -9.05 1.02 -0.91
CA GLY A 9 -10.16 0.12 -1.22
C GLY A 9 -9.73 -1.24 -1.79
N ASN A 10 -10.69 -2.16 -1.87
CA ASN A 10 -10.42 -3.54 -2.29
C ASN A 10 -9.79 -3.65 -3.68
N ILE A 11 -9.12 -4.78 -3.93
CA ILE A 11 -8.62 -5.14 -5.26
C ILE A 11 -9.81 -5.18 -6.23
N GLY A 12 -9.65 -4.55 -7.41
CA GLY A 12 -10.69 -4.52 -8.44
C GLY A 12 -11.80 -3.46 -8.25
N VAL A 13 -11.80 -2.66 -7.18
CA VAL A 13 -12.87 -1.66 -6.92
C VAL A 13 -12.84 -0.43 -7.84
N GLY A 14 -11.83 -0.30 -8.71
CA GLY A 14 -11.70 0.85 -9.63
C GLY A 14 -10.89 2.03 -9.09
N LYS A 15 -9.99 1.81 -8.13
CA LYS A 15 -9.10 2.87 -7.59
C LYS A 15 -8.30 3.58 -8.68
N SER A 16 -7.59 2.83 -9.53
CA SER A 16 -6.75 3.41 -10.59
C SER A 16 -7.58 4.23 -11.59
N THR A 17 -8.83 3.82 -11.85
CA THR A 17 -9.79 4.61 -12.64
C THR A 17 -10.13 5.93 -11.94
N LEU A 18 -10.46 5.92 -10.65
CA LEU A 18 -10.74 7.15 -9.91
C LEU A 18 -9.51 8.08 -9.86
N VAL A 19 -8.33 7.54 -9.57
CA VAL A 19 -7.06 8.29 -9.57
C VAL A 19 -6.87 8.97 -10.92
N SER A 20 -7.03 8.24 -12.03
CA SER A 20 -6.91 8.80 -13.39
C SER A 20 -7.89 9.96 -13.62
N MET A 21 -9.15 9.81 -13.19
CA MET A 21 -10.19 10.83 -13.35
C MET A 21 -9.88 12.09 -12.52
N LEU A 22 -9.48 11.92 -11.27
CA LEU A 22 -9.16 13.03 -10.36
C LEU A 22 -7.92 13.78 -10.83
N CYS A 23 -6.86 13.07 -11.20
CA CYS A 23 -5.63 13.68 -11.71
C CYS A 23 -5.89 14.50 -12.98
N ARG A 24 -6.73 13.99 -13.90
CA ARG A 24 -7.13 14.73 -15.11
C ARG A 24 -7.92 16.00 -14.78
N GLN A 25 -8.83 15.94 -13.80
CA GLN A 25 -9.68 17.07 -13.45
C GLN A 25 -8.94 18.15 -12.63
N LEU A 26 -7.99 17.74 -11.80
CA LEU A 26 -7.24 18.62 -10.91
C LEU A 26 -5.90 19.07 -11.49
N GLU A 27 -5.51 18.55 -12.66
CA GLU A 27 -4.18 18.72 -13.25
C GLU A 27 -3.06 18.28 -12.30
N TRP A 28 -3.28 17.18 -11.59
CA TRP A 28 -2.32 16.57 -10.65
C TRP A 28 -1.69 15.32 -11.25
N GLU A 29 -0.55 14.93 -10.70
CA GLU A 29 0.16 13.74 -11.16
C GLU A 29 -0.34 12.48 -10.44
N PRO A 30 -0.69 11.41 -11.19
CA PRO A 30 -1.07 10.14 -10.59
C PRO A 30 0.19 9.38 -10.16
N PHE A 31 0.13 8.79 -8.97
CA PHE A 31 1.17 7.89 -8.48
C PHE A 31 0.59 6.49 -8.32
N TYR A 32 0.78 5.68 -9.36
CA TYR A 32 0.31 4.31 -9.37
C TYR A 32 1.25 3.40 -8.59
N GLU A 33 0.71 2.29 -8.12
CA GLU A 33 1.52 1.16 -7.71
C GLU A 33 2.41 0.74 -8.90
N PRO A 34 3.74 0.68 -8.72
CA PRO A 34 4.59 0.09 -9.73
C PRO A 34 4.12 -1.35 -9.94
N VAL A 35 3.99 -1.78 -11.20
CA VAL A 35 3.89 -3.21 -11.53
C VAL A 35 5.25 -3.83 -11.19
N ALA A 36 5.45 -4.12 -9.91
CA ALA A 36 6.71 -4.63 -9.41
C ALA A 36 6.77 -6.13 -9.74
N ASP A 37 7.87 -6.57 -10.34
CA ASP A 37 8.29 -7.96 -10.26
C ASP A 37 8.64 -8.24 -8.79
N ASN A 38 7.61 -8.53 -7.99
CA ASN A 38 7.80 -9.03 -6.64
C ASN A 38 8.33 -10.46 -6.75
N PRO A 39 9.60 -10.71 -6.40
CA PRO A 39 10.22 -12.02 -6.57
C PRO A 39 9.53 -13.10 -5.73
N TYR A 40 8.82 -12.70 -4.66
CA TYR A 40 8.10 -13.59 -3.78
C TYR A 40 6.66 -13.87 -4.21
N LEU A 41 6.13 -13.17 -5.23
CA LEU A 41 4.70 -13.23 -5.53
C LEU A 41 4.28 -14.59 -6.07
N ALA A 42 5.08 -15.18 -6.97
CA ALA A 42 4.84 -16.51 -7.49
C ALA A 42 4.88 -17.55 -6.36
N ASP A 43 5.89 -17.48 -5.50
CA ASP A 43 6.08 -18.39 -4.37
C ASP A 43 4.98 -18.22 -3.30
N PHE A 44 4.54 -16.99 -3.07
CA PHE A 44 3.41 -16.66 -2.19
C PHE A 44 2.12 -17.36 -2.62
N TYR A 45 1.78 -17.32 -3.92
CA TYR A 45 0.59 -18.01 -4.41
C TYR A 45 0.74 -19.54 -4.42
N GLN A 46 1.97 -20.06 -4.40
CA GLN A 46 2.21 -21.50 -4.28
C GLN A 46 2.17 -21.98 -2.83
N ASN A 47 2.67 -21.19 -1.88
CA ASN A 47 2.71 -21.53 -0.47
C ASN A 47 2.68 -20.27 0.41
N MET A 48 1.47 -19.86 0.83
CA MET A 48 1.28 -18.67 1.65
C MET A 48 1.93 -18.81 3.04
N ASP A 49 1.96 -19.99 3.65
CA ASP A 49 2.54 -20.18 4.98
C ASP A 49 4.06 -19.92 5.00
N ALA A 50 4.76 -20.26 3.92
CA ALA A 50 6.20 -20.03 3.81
C ALA A 50 6.55 -18.60 3.37
N TRP A 51 5.70 -17.97 2.55
CA TRP A 51 6.09 -16.78 1.78
C TRP A 51 5.30 -15.52 2.10
N SER A 52 4.26 -15.59 2.94
CA SER A 52 3.47 -14.41 3.34
C SER A 52 4.34 -13.33 3.97
N PHE A 53 5.14 -13.67 4.99
CA PHE A 53 6.02 -12.70 5.64
C PHE A 53 6.98 -12.02 4.66
N HIS A 54 7.70 -12.82 3.84
CA HIS A 54 8.63 -12.33 2.83
C HIS A 54 7.96 -11.37 1.83
N SER A 55 6.79 -11.76 1.32
CA SER A 55 6.02 -10.96 0.38
C SER A 55 5.55 -9.64 1.01
N GLN A 56 5.05 -9.68 2.26
CA GLN A 56 4.60 -8.46 2.94
C GLN A 56 5.76 -7.51 3.27
N VAL A 57 6.93 -8.01 3.68
CA VAL A 57 8.13 -7.18 3.89
C VAL A 57 8.59 -6.51 2.58
N PHE A 58 8.53 -7.24 1.46
CA PHE A 58 8.83 -6.68 0.15
C PHE A 58 7.86 -5.55 -0.21
N PHE A 59 6.55 -5.76 -0.08
CA PHE A 59 5.54 -4.74 -0.34
C PHE A 59 5.74 -3.52 0.55
N LEU A 60 5.90 -3.70 1.86
CA LEU A 60 6.17 -2.62 2.81
C LEU A 60 7.38 -1.79 2.36
N THR A 61 8.51 -2.43 2.03
CA THR A 61 9.73 -1.74 1.57
C THR A 61 9.48 -0.91 0.30
N ARG A 62 8.74 -1.47 -0.67
CA ARG A 62 8.40 -0.76 -1.91
C ARG A 62 7.48 0.43 -1.66
N ARG A 63 6.52 0.31 -0.73
CA ARG A 63 5.66 1.44 -0.34
C ARG A 63 6.41 2.53 0.37
N LEU A 64 7.30 2.19 1.30
CA LEU A 64 8.11 3.18 2.01
C LEU A 64 8.98 3.98 1.02
N ARG A 65 9.59 3.31 0.04
CA ARG A 65 10.34 3.99 -1.03
C ARG A 65 9.44 4.91 -1.86
N SER A 66 8.29 4.40 -2.32
CA SER A 66 7.33 5.18 -3.12
C SER A 66 6.81 6.40 -2.36
N HIS A 67 6.47 6.23 -1.08
CA HIS A 67 6.02 7.30 -0.21
C HIS A 67 7.12 8.34 -0.03
N HIS A 68 8.37 7.91 0.18
CA HIS A 68 9.52 8.82 0.26
C HIS A 68 9.68 9.65 -1.02
N GLU A 69 9.63 9.03 -2.20
CA GLU A 69 9.68 9.73 -3.49
C GLU A 69 8.54 10.76 -3.63
N LEU A 70 7.32 10.39 -3.20
CA LEU A 70 6.18 11.29 -3.15
C LEU A 70 6.39 12.50 -2.24
N THR A 71 7.10 12.34 -1.12
CA THR A 71 7.42 13.46 -0.23
C THR A 71 8.29 14.51 -0.92
N LEU A 72 9.23 14.06 -1.76
CA LEU A 72 10.18 14.90 -2.50
C LEU A 72 9.57 15.52 -3.76
N HIS A 73 8.43 15.00 -4.23
CA HIS A 73 7.77 15.46 -5.44
C HIS A 73 7.33 16.95 -5.34
N PRO A 74 7.55 17.81 -6.34
CA PRO A 74 7.22 19.23 -6.23
C PRO A 74 5.71 19.53 -6.34
N ALA A 75 4.95 18.67 -7.04
CA ALA A 75 3.52 18.86 -7.29
C ALA A 75 2.63 18.12 -6.29
N SER A 76 1.33 18.47 -6.28
CA SER A 76 0.30 17.68 -5.59
C SER A 76 0.09 16.34 -6.29
N VAL A 77 -0.20 15.30 -5.51
CA VAL A 77 -0.21 13.91 -5.97
C VAL A 77 -1.41 13.16 -5.42
N ILE A 78 -1.90 12.21 -6.23
CA ILE A 78 -2.90 11.22 -5.81
C ILE A 78 -2.27 9.84 -5.94
N GLN A 79 -2.16 9.13 -4.81
CA GLN A 79 -1.58 7.80 -4.73
C GLN A 79 -2.66 6.71 -4.78
N ASP A 80 -2.44 5.68 -5.60
CA ASP A 80 -3.19 4.42 -5.55
C ASP A 80 -2.56 3.50 -4.49
N ARG A 81 -3.32 3.23 -3.42
CA ARG A 81 -2.95 2.43 -2.24
C ARG A 81 -1.83 3.01 -1.36
N SER A 82 -2.13 3.16 -0.07
CA SER A 82 -1.18 3.65 0.93
C SER A 82 -0.35 2.55 1.62
N VAL A 83 0.73 2.94 2.29
CA VAL A 83 1.50 2.03 3.18
C VAL A 83 0.63 1.42 4.29
N TYR A 84 -0.39 2.15 4.74
CA TYR A 84 -1.32 1.72 5.79
C TYR A 84 -2.14 0.51 5.34
N GLU A 85 -2.53 0.43 4.06
CA GLU A 85 -3.29 -0.71 3.57
C GLU A 85 -2.47 -2.00 3.60
N ASP A 86 -1.18 -1.95 3.25
CA ASP A 86 -0.31 -3.15 3.27
C ASP A 86 -0.17 -3.71 4.69
N ALA A 87 -0.05 -2.86 5.71
CA ALA A 87 0.08 -3.32 7.10
C ALA A 87 -1.25 -3.64 7.79
N GLU A 88 -2.21 -2.72 7.74
CA GLU A 88 -3.46 -2.80 8.50
C GLU A 88 -4.51 -3.68 7.81
N ILE A 89 -4.36 -3.96 6.50
CA ILE A 89 -5.30 -4.81 5.76
C ILE A 89 -4.63 -6.12 5.34
N PHE A 90 -3.57 -6.06 4.53
CA PHE A 90 -3.01 -7.27 3.92
C PHE A 90 -2.22 -8.12 4.90
N ALA A 91 -1.23 -7.55 5.58
CA ALA A 91 -0.43 -8.27 6.56
C ALA A 91 -1.27 -8.73 7.76
N GLN A 92 -2.17 -7.87 8.27
CA GLN A 92 -3.10 -8.26 9.34
C GLN A 92 -4.01 -9.42 8.91
N ASN A 93 -4.59 -9.39 7.71
CA ASN A 93 -5.43 -10.49 7.23
C ASN A 93 -4.65 -11.81 7.11
N LEU A 94 -3.42 -11.77 6.59
CA LEU A 94 -2.58 -12.98 6.48
C LEU A 94 -2.22 -13.55 7.86
N PHE A 95 -1.98 -12.70 8.86
CA PHE A 95 -1.80 -13.12 10.25
C PHE A 95 -3.07 -13.77 10.82
N LEU A 96 -4.23 -13.13 10.64
CA LEU A 96 -5.52 -13.66 11.12
C LEU A 96 -5.90 -14.99 10.46
N GLN A 97 -5.45 -15.22 9.23
CA GLN A 97 -5.62 -16.48 8.50
C GLN A 97 -4.59 -17.56 8.87
N GLY A 98 -3.58 -17.23 9.69
CA GLY A 98 -2.53 -18.16 10.12
C GLY A 98 -1.37 -18.31 9.14
N HIS A 99 -1.34 -17.52 8.06
CA HIS A 99 -0.27 -17.55 7.05
C HIS A 99 0.98 -16.76 7.47
N ILE A 100 0.90 -15.93 8.50
CA ILE A 100 2.05 -15.29 9.15
C ILE A 100 2.07 -15.75 10.61
N GLN A 101 3.21 -16.27 11.06
CA GLN A 101 3.37 -16.69 12.45
C GLN A 101 3.44 -15.47 13.39
N PRO A 102 3.00 -15.59 14.66
CA PRO A 102 2.98 -14.45 15.60
C PRO A 102 4.30 -13.70 15.68
N ARG A 103 5.43 -14.42 15.83
CA ARG A 103 6.77 -13.83 15.87
C ARG A 103 7.12 -13.00 14.63
N ASP A 104 6.73 -13.47 13.46
CA ASP A 104 7.02 -12.80 12.19
C ASP A 104 6.10 -11.60 12.00
N TYR A 105 4.84 -11.71 12.43
CA TYR A 105 3.89 -10.61 12.45
C TYR A 105 4.33 -9.49 13.40
N ASP A 106 4.79 -9.83 14.61
CA ASP A 106 5.31 -8.85 15.58
C ASP A 106 6.51 -8.08 15.00
N THR A 107 7.43 -8.81 14.35
CA THR A 107 8.59 -8.20 13.66
C THR A 107 8.13 -7.27 12.54
N TYR A 108 7.18 -7.70 11.71
CA TYR A 108 6.61 -6.88 10.65
C TYR A 108 5.95 -5.61 11.19
N ARG A 109 5.17 -5.74 12.28
CA ARG A 109 4.47 -4.63 12.94
C ARG A 109 5.44 -3.61 13.48
N GLU A 110 6.50 -4.03 14.18
CA GLU A 110 7.51 -3.12 14.72
C GLU A 110 8.21 -2.33 13.60
N LEU A 111 8.60 -3.01 12.50
CA LEU A 111 9.19 -2.35 11.33
C LEU A 111 8.26 -1.30 10.72
N TYR A 112 6.98 -1.66 10.54
CA TYR A 112 5.98 -0.75 10.00
C TYR A 112 5.73 0.45 10.92
N GLU A 113 5.54 0.22 12.22
CA GLU A 113 5.26 1.25 13.21
C GLU A 113 6.40 2.25 13.35
N ILE A 114 7.65 1.80 13.31
CA ILE A 114 8.82 2.68 13.27
C ILE A 114 8.83 3.47 11.97
N ALA A 115 8.62 2.81 10.82
CA ALA A 115 8.73 3.47 9.54
C ALA A 115 7.69 4.59 9.36
N VAL A 116 6.43 4.37 9.74
CA VAL A 116 5.36 5.37 9.58
C VAL A 116 5.56 6.62 10.42
N GLN A 117 6.35 6.57 11.50
CA GLN A 117 6.69 7.76 12.31
C GLN A 117 7.52 8.77 11.52
N PHE A 118 8.26 8.32 10.50
CA PHE A 118 9.09 9.18 9.65
C PHE A 118 8.40 9.61 8.35
N LEU A 119 7.19 9.10 8.09
CA LEU A 119 6.44 9.44 6.89
C LEU A 119 5.57 10.66 7.14
N PRO A 120 5.57 11.67 6.24
CA PRO A 120 4.58 12.72 6.34
C PRO A 120 3.18 12.13 6.11
N PRO A 121 2.19 12.56 6.91
CA PRO A 121 0.83 12.07 6.77
C PRO A 121 0.22 12.53 5.45
N GLN A 122 -0.75 11.79 4.95
CA GLN A 122 -1.58 12.26 3.84
C GLN A 122 -2.54 13.36 4.31
N ASP A 123 -2.87 14.30 3.42
CA ASP A 123 -3.87 15.33 3.68
C ASP A 123 -5.31 14.77 3.66
N LEU A 124 -5.52 13.69 2.88
CA LEU A 124 -6.84 13.07 2.68
C LEU A 124 -6.69 11.61 2.26
N VAL A 125 -7.59 10.76 2.77
CA VAL A 125 -7.79 9.39 2.29
C VAL A 125 -9.20 9.28 1.71
N ILE A 126 -9.30 8.85 0.44
CA ILE A 126 -10.55 8.56 -0.23
C ILE A 126 -10.75 7.05 -0.22
N TYR A 127 -11.77 6.56 0.47
CA TYR A 127 -12.10 5.14 0.52
C TYR A 127 -13.18 4.77 -0.50
N LEU A 128 -12.82 3.95 -1.50
CA LEU A 128 -13.77 3.34 -2.43
C LEU A 128 -14.35 2.07 -1.82
N ARG A 129 -15.64 2.13 -1.52
CA ARG A 129 -16.40 0.99 -1.00
C ARG A 129 -17.27 0.38 -2.09
N ALA A 130 -17.12 -0.92 -2.30
CA ALA A 130 -18.03 -1.73 -3.10
C ALA A 130 -18.28 -3.10 -2.43
N SER A 131 -19.35 -3.77 -2.83
CA SER A 131 -19.62 -5.17 -2.44
C SER A 131 -18.62 -6.12 -3.11
N VAL A 132 -18.24 -7.18 -2.39
CA VAL A 132 -17.50 -8.31 -2.97
C VAL A 132 -18.48 -9.13 -3.83
N PRO A 133 -18.10 -9.56 -5.05
CA PRO A 133 -18.92 -10.47 -5.86
C PRO A 133 -19.23 -11.79 -5.16
#